data_AF-C9MVR1-F1
#
_entry.id   AF-C9MVR1-F1
#
_cell.length_a   1.000
_cell.length_b   1.000
_cell.length_c   1.000
_cell.angle_alpha   90.00
_cell.angle_beta   90.00
_cell.angle_gamma   90.00
#
_symmetry.space_group_name_H-M   'P 1'
#
loop_
_entity.id
_entity.type
_entity.pdbx_description
1 polymer ?
#
loop_
_entity_poly.entity_id
_entity_poly.type
_entity_poly.pdbx_seq_one_letter_code
_entity_poly.pdbx_strand_id
1 'polypeptide(L)' 'MEKIGIRSGGHHVKEKYPDMPMPEKSSGWGYKFVCFKEEGGKFNDPQINIQLGKEGGKGLEIFNKNLKEYEVIKENK' A
#
# COMPACT_ATOMS: atom_id res chain seq x y z
N MET A 1 15.52 -1.81 -2.05
CA MET A 1 14.26 -2.07 -1.30
C MET A 1 13.11 -1.89 -2.27
N GLU A 2 11.97 -2.59 -2.11
CA GLU A 2 10.79 -2.27 -2.91
C GLU A 2 10.43 -0.79 -2.70
N LYS A 3 10.12 -0.08 -3.79
CA LYS A 3 9.75 1.33 -3.69
C LYS A 3 8.37 1.42 -3.00
N ILE A 4 8.21 2.36 -2.07
CA ILE A 4 6.94 2.67 -1.41
C ILE A 4 6.43 3.98 -2.00
N GLY A 5 5.17 4.04 -2.44
CA GLY A 5 4.66 5.26 -3.06
C GLY A 5 3.14 5.37 -3.24
N ILE A 6 2.70 6.32 -4.05
CA ILE A 6 1.29 6.52 -4.41
C ILE A 6 1.04 5.98 -5.82
N ARG A 7 -0.09 5.31 -6.03
CA ARG A 7 -0.55 4.97 -7.38
C ARG A 7 -1.17 6.18 -8.06
N SER A 8 -0.86 6.39 -9.34
CA SER A 8 -1.20 7.59 -10.15
C SER A 8 -2.64 8.10 -10.15
N GLY A 9 -3.62 7.36 -9.62
CA GLY A 9 -5.01 7.78 -9.49
C GLY A 9 -5.43 8.28 -8.10
N GLY A 10 -4.55 8.26 -7.09
CA GLY A 10 -4.89 8.66 -5.72
C GLY A 10 -4.75 10.16 -5.48
N HIS A 11 -5.78 10.94 -5.83
CA HIS A 11 -5.79 12.40 -5.64
C HIS A 11 -5.69 12.78 -4.16
N HIS A 12 -6.50 12.15 -3.30
CA HIS A 12 -6.55 12.50 -1.88
C HIS A 12 -5.27 12.14 -1.14
N VAL A 13 -4.62 11.04 -1.53
CA VAL A 13 -3.34 10.64 -0.95
C VAL A 13 -2.24 11.62 -1.37
N LYS A 14 -2.25 12.07 -2.63
CA LYS A 14 -1.27 13.02 -3.15
C LYS A 14 -1.43 14.41 -2.53
N GLU A 15 -2.66 14.87 -2.29
CA GLU A 15 -2.90 16.13 -1.59
C GLU A 15 -2.35 16.10 -0.16
N LYS A 16 -2.55 15.00 0.56
CA LYS A 16 -2.04 14.84 1.93
C LYS A 16 -0.54 14.60 2.00
N TYR A 17 0.02 13.92 1.00
CA TYR A 17 1.41 13.49 0.96
C TYR A 17 2.04 13.81 -0.41
N PRO A 18 2.29 15.10 -0.71
CA PRO A 18 2.73 15.53 -2.03
C PRO A 18 4.13 15.01 -2.41
N ASP A 19 4.98 14.75 -1.42
CA ASP A 19 6.36 14.28 -1.62
C ASP A 19 6.47 12.76 -1.80
N MET A 20 5.36 12.03 -1.62
CA MET A 20 5.40 10.58 -1.72
C MET A 20 5.59 10.16 -3.19
N PRO A 21 6.59 9.30 -3.49
CA PRO A 21 6.95 9.03 -4.88
C PRO A 21 5.83 8.27 -5.59
N MET A 22 5.73 8.46 -6.90
CA MET A 22 4.81 7.72 -7.77
C MET A 22 5.58 6.67 -8.56
N PRO A 23 5.76 5.44 -8.03
CA PRO A 23 6.44 4.38 -8.75
C PRO A 23 5.74 4.04 -10.06
N GLU A 24 6.54 3.91 -11.12
CA GLU A 24 6.06 3.56 -12.45
C GLU A 24 5.41 2.18 -12.48
N LYS A 25 4.28 2.09 -13.17
CA LYS A 25 3.56 0.82 -13.36
C LYS A 25 4.46 -0.15 -14.14
N SER A 26 4.68 -1.35 -13.59
CA SER A 26 5.32 -2.42 -14.37
C SER A 26 4.40 -2.92 -15.48
N SER A 27 4.96 -3.21 -16.65
CA SER A 27 4.27 -3.91 -17.74
C SER A 27 4.04 -5.38 -17.36
N GLY A 28 2.92 -5.69 -16.70
CA GLY A 28 2.55 -7.06 -16.31
C GLY A 28 1.43 -7.12 -15.27
N TRP A 29 0.94 -8.34 -14.99
CA TRP A 29 0.06 -8.62 -13.86
C TRP A 29 0.89 -8.60 -12.56
N GLY A 30 0.48 -7.74 -11.62
CA GLY A 30 1.15 -7.56 -10.33
C GLY A 30 2.07 -6.34 -10.28
N TYR A 31 1.98 -5.60 -9.17
CA TYR A 31 2.83 -4.42 -8.92
C TYR A 31 4.10 -4.86 -8.21
N LYS A 32 5.26 -4.44 -8.71
CA LYS A 32 6.58 -4.72 -8.11
C LYS A 32 6.93 -3.81 -6.91
N PHE A 33 5.94 -3.09 -6.37
CA PHE A 33 6.15 -2.03 -5.40
C PHE A 33 4.96 -1.93 -4.44
N VAL A 34 5.22 -1.40 -3.26
CA VAL A 34 4.21 -1.13 -2.25
C VAL A 34 3.59 0.22 -2.55
N CYS A 35 2.28 0.33 -2.61
CA CYS A 35 1.66 1.64 -2.80
C CYS A 35 0.31 1.81 -2.13
N PHE A 36 0.01 3.06 -1.82
CA PHE A 36 -1.35 3.48 -1.50
C PHE A 36 -2.12 3.69 -2.79
N LYS A 37 -3.28 3.04 -2.87
CA LYS A 37 -4.20 3.15 -3.99
C LYS A 37 -5.54 3.62 -3.46
N GLU A 38 -5.96 4.78 -3.95
CA GLU A 38 -7.35 5.20 -3.80
C GLU A 38 -8.23 4.37 -4.73
N GLU A 39 -9.28 3.78 -4.17
CA GLU A 39 -10.36 3.08 -4.87
C GLU A 39 -11.70 3.57 -4.34
N GLY A 40 -12.77 3.39 -5.10
CA GLY A 40 -14.03 4.05 -4.76
C GLY A 40 -13.94 5.57 -5.00
N GLY A 41 -15.08 6.22 -5.19
CA GLY A 41 -15.13 7.62 -5.58
C GLY A 41 -16.40 7.90 -6.36
N LYS A 42 -16.51 7.38 -7.59
CA LYS A 42 -17.66 7.68 -8.45
C LYS A 42 -18.94 6.90 -8.11
N PHE A 43 -18.80 5.71 -7.51
CA PHE A 43 -19.92 4.78 -7.28
C PHE A 43 -20.00 4.24 -5.84
N ASN A 44 -18.98 4.46 -5.03
CA ASN A 44 -18.85 3.99 -3.63
C ASN A 44 -17.99 4.99 -2.86
N ASP A 45 -18.00 4.90 -1.54
CA ASP A 45 -17.14 5.71 -0.69
C ASP A 45 -15.65 5.54 -1.03
N PRO A 46 -14.86 6.62 -1.05
CA PRO A 46 -13.42 6.54 -1.24
C PRO A 46 -12.76 5.71 -0.14
N GLN A 47 -11.98 4.71 -0.55
CA GLN A 47 -11.14 3.89 0.32
C GLN A 47 -9.68 3.99 -0.13
N ILE A 48 -8.77 3.93 0.84
CA ILE A 48 -7.33 3.84 0.56
C ILE A 48 -6.88 2.41 0.82
N ASN A 49 -6.62 1.69 -0.26
CA ASN A 49 -6.07 0.34 -0.21
C ASN A 49 -4.54 0.40 -0.10
N ILE A 50 -3.97 -0.48 0.70
CA ILE A 50 -2.53 -0.71 0.75
C ILE A 50 -2.20 -1.91 -0.14
N GLN A 51 -1.52 -1.64 -1.25
CA GLN A 51 -1.01 -2.66 -2.13
C GLN A 51 0.38 -3.09 -1.65
N LEU A 52 0.52 -4.34 -1.19
CA LEU A 52 1.75 -4.85 -0.54
C LEU A 52 2.84 -5.32 -1.52
N GLY A 53 2.69 -5.01 -2.82
CA GLY A 53 3.63 -5.43 -3.85
C GLY A 53 3.40 -6.85 -4.35
N LYS A 54 4.48 -7.54 -4.72
CA LYS A 54 4.45 -8.91 -5.26
C LYS A 54 4.38 -9.95 -4.13
N GLU A 55 3.89 -11.14 -4.46
CA GLU A 55 3.99 -12.29 -3.57
C GLU A 55 5.47 -12.58 -3.21
N GLY A 56 5.74 -12.87 -1.94
CA GLY A 56 7.10 -12.99 -1.41
C GLY A 56 7.92 -11.68 -1.45
N GLY A 57 7.28 -10.54 -1.72
CA GLY A 57 7.89 -9.22 -1.68
C GLY A 57 8.15 -8.72 -0.25
N LYS A 58 9.03 -7.73 -0.11
CA LYS A 58 9.39 -7.14 1.19
C LYS A 58 8.22 -6.42 1.84
N GLY A 59 7.33 -5.81 1.03
CA GLY A 59 6.12 -5.17 1.55
C GLY A 59 5.22 -6.13 2.31
N LEU A 60 4.95 -7.30 1.73
CA LEU A 60 4.16 -8.35 2.34
C LEU A 60 4.86 -8.95 3.58
N GLU A 61 6.17 -9.16 3.52
CA GLU A 61 6.97 -9.66 4.65
C GLU A 61 6.85 -8.74 5.87
N ILE A 62 7.07 -7.44 5.69
CA ILE A 62 6.98 -6.43 6.77
C ILE A 62 5.56 -6.38 7.34
N PHE A 63 4.55 -6.37 6.47
CA PHE A 63 3.16 -6.33 6.91
C PHE A 63 2.80 -7.53 7.78
N ASN A 64 3.16 -8.75 7.35
CA ASN A 64 2.91 -9.97 8.10
C ASN A 64 3.67 -10.02 9.43
N LYS A 65 4.92 -9.51 9.46
CA LYS A 65 5.70 -9.41 10.69
C LYS A 65 5.02 -8.47 11.69
N ASN A 66 4.60 -7.29 11.24
CA ASN A 66 3.92 -6.32 12.10
C ASN A 66 2.56 -6.84 12.61
N LEU A 67 1.82 -7.61 11.82
CA LEU A 67 0.59 -8.25 12.26
C LEU A 67 0.84 -9.22 13.42
N LYS A 68 1.84 -10.09 13.30
CA LYS A 68 2.22 -11.03 14.37
C LYS A 68 2.65 -10.30 15.64
N GLU A 69 3.44 -9.23 15.50
CA GLU A 69 3.84 -8.40 16.64
C GLU A 69 2.62 -7.72 17.30
N TYR A 70 1.63 -7.28 16.51
CA TYR A 70 0.40 -6.71 17.04
C TYR A 70 -0.50 -7.73 17.77
N GLU A 71 -0.61 -8.95 17.26
CA GLU A 71 -1.35 -10.04 17.93
C GLU A 71 -0.76 -10.35 19.31
N VAL A 72 0.56 -10.39 19.42
CA VAL A 72 1.28 -10.56 20.70
C VAL A 72 0.97 -9.40 21.67
N ILE A 73 0.78 -8.17 21.18
CA ILE A 73 0.40 -7.02 22.02
C ILE A 73 -1.07 -7.09 22.46
N LYS A 74 -1.95 -7.70 21.65
CA LYS A 74 -3.38 -7.81 21.97
C LYS A 74 -3.66 -8.88 23.03
N GLU A 75 -2.91 -9.99 23.03
CA GLU A 75 -3.06 -11.06 24.02
C GLU A 75 -2.43 -10.74 25.39
N ASN A 76 -1.50 -9.77 25.44
CA ASN A 76 -0.83 -9.33 26.67
C ASN A 76 -1.40 -8.01 27.25
N LYS A 77 -2.61 -7.61 26.84
CA LYS A 77 -3.37 -6.49 27.40
C LYS A 77 -4.57 -7.00 28.19
#